data_AF-A0AAN8FMH6-F1
#
_entry.id   AF-A0AAN8FMH6-F1
#
_cell.length_a   1.000
_cell.length_b   1.000
_cell.length_c   1.000
_cell.angle_alpha   90.00
_cell.angle_beta   90.00
_cell.angle_gamma   90.00
#
_symmetry.space_group_name_H-M   'P 1'
#
loop_
_entity.id
_entity.type
_entity.pdbx_description
1 polymer ?
#
loop_
_entity_poly.entity_id
_entity_poly.type
_entity_poly.pdbx_seq_one_letter_code
_entity_poly.pdbx_strand_id
1 'polypeptide(L)'
;MVAMMASLGSVLLVTQILFVVGIELDKAPINADPWDIDGPCQKHVERFARVQSNMVQCATNWSIPPKVCTNCWEHYIAFKQVEYETKHLDNITSLDNRTCTQVIYDNYLLSYSHDISEALTSNIWAKSRCDSCLTITWNFTANDSRVEFANQTTLFQEKLFVWRDCVVNYTDYNDDLFGNGTICQYCKTQFNHLFSYYWDIYVKPGVEFCVDVETTMNDTIHLWNDVWMCAEKKDRNRDTAMAVDNREYLFDIRAWLPKNSAPDCCPRRRQIAISRIRFPIRTKFSRQFTTMLSSFPERIHIHVPISDLLRAIIVILNGL
;
A
#
# COMPACT_ATOMS: atom_id res chain seq x y z
N MET A 1 11.91 -4.93 75.77
CA MET A 1 12.06 -4.08 74.57
C MET A 1 13.40 -4.41 73.93
N VAL A 2 13.45 -5.51 73.18
CA VAL A 2 14.58 -5.92 72.34
C VAL A 2 13.95 -6.55 71.11
N ALA A 3 14.31 -6.01 69.94
CA ALA A 3 14.21 -6.59 68.59
C ALA A 3 13.78 -5.51 67.58
N MET A 4 14.32 -5.63 66.38
CA MET A 4 14.02 -4.84 65.16
C MET A 4 14.80 -3.55 64.95
N MET A 5 16.13 -3.65 64.84
CA MET A 5 16.90 -2.77 63.95
C MET A 5 18.09 -3.51 63.34
N ALA A 6 17.83 -4.50 62.49
CA ALA A 6 18.85 -5.14 61.66
C ALA A 6 18.21 -5.81 60.43
N SER A 7 17.58 -5.05 59.53
CA SER A 7 17.05 -5.62 58.28
C SER A 7 16.76 -4.60 57.16
N LEU A 8 17.51 -3.49 57.07
CA LEU A 8 17.30 -2.50 56.00
C LEU A 8 18.56 -2.14 55.20
N GLY A 9 19.75 -2.64 55.59
CA GLY A 9 21.01 -2.31 54.91
C GLY A 9 21.35 -3.17 53.69
N SER A 10 20.76 -4.36 53.54
CA SER A 10 21.22 -5.35 52.55
C SER A 10 20.37 -5.43 51.28
N VAL A 11 19.20 -4.79 51.23
CA VAL A 11 18.31 -4.84 50.05
C VAL A 11 18.59 -3.70 49.06
N LEU A 12 19.16 -2.58 49.52
CA LEU A 12 19.44 -1.42 48.66
C LEU A 12 20.74 -1.51 47.86
N LEU A 13 21.66 -2.40 48.24
CA LEU A 13 22.95 -2.56 47.53
C LEU A 13 22.87 -3.52 46.35
N VAL A 14 21.90 -4.45 46.34
CA VAL A 14 21.74 -5.40 45.22
C VAL A 14 20.93 -4.78 44.06
N THR A 15 20.02 -3.85 44.35
CA THR A 15 19.24 -3.15 43.32
C THR A 15 20.01 -2.03 42.61
N GLN A 16 21.08 -1.49 43.20
CA GLN A 16 21.95 -0.54 42.49
C GLN A 16 22.96 -1.24 41.56
N ILE A 17 23.35 -2.49 41.86
CA ILE A 17 24.29 -3.23 41.01
C ILE A 17 23.57 -3.82 39.77
N LEU A 18 22.27 -4.12 39.86
CA LEU A 18 21.48 -4.61 38.71
C LEU A 18 21.00 -3.51 37.74
N PHE A 19 21.05 -2.23 38.12
CA PHE A 19 20.68 -1.11 37.24
C PHE A 19 21.83 -0.53 36.41
N VAL A 20 23.07 -0.97 36.62
CA VAL A 20 24.24 -0.53 35.81
C VAL A 20 24.60 -1.54 34.71
N VAL A 21 24.03 -2.76 34.73
CA VAL A 21 24.17 -3.74 33.62
C VAL A 21 23.05 -3.56 32.57
N GLY A 22 22.29 -2.47 32.67
CA GLY A 22 21.29 -2.08 31.69
C GLY A 22 21.90 -1.33 30.51
N ILE A 23 22.19 -2.07 29.44
CA ILE A 23 22.22 -1.58 28.05
C ILE A 23 23.31 -0.53 27.76
N GLU A 24 24.57 -0.88 28.01
CA GLU A 24 25.64 -0.59 27.05
C GLU A 24 25.91 -1.91 26.34
N LEU A 25 24.97 -2.33 25.47
CA LEU A 25 25.31 -3.28 24.42
C LEU A 25 26.23 -2.49 23.50
N ASP A 26 27.52 -2.64 23.76
CA ASP A 26 28.68 -2.10 23.05
C ASP A 26 28.31 -1.50 21.70
N LYS A 27 28.31 -0.17 21.63
CA LYS A 27 28.79 0.47 20.41
C LYS A 27 30.29 0.22 20.36
N ALA A 28 30.68 -1.04 20.12
CA ALA A 28 32.04 -1.35 19.72
C ALA A 28 32.31 -0.48 18.49
N PRO A 29 33.33 0.41 18.53
CA PRO A 29 33.74 1.10 17.34
C PRO A 29 34.18 0.00 16.37
N ILE A 30 33.47 -0.18 15.25
CA ILE A 30 33.87 -1.10 14.18
C ILE A 30 35.06 -0.47 13.44
N ASN A 31 36.13 -0.22 14.18
CA ASN A 31 37.37 0.28 13.67
C ASN A 31 38.35 -0.89 13.73
N ALA A 32 38.29 -1.68 12.67
CA ALA A 32 39.27 -2.66 12.22
C ALA A 32 39.83 -3.56 13.33
N ASP A 33 39.01 -4.52 13.76
CA ASP A 33 39.56 -5.77 14.23
C ASP A 33 40.48 -6.32 13.12
N PRO A 34 41.77 -6.61 13.39
CA PRO A 34 42.71 -7.03 12.35
C PRO A 34 42.38 -8.39 11.71
N TRP A 35 41.36 -9.08 12.21
CA TRP A 35 40.82 -10.33 11.67
C TRP A 35 39.54 -10.13 10.83
N ASP A 36 39.00 -8.93 10.72
CA ASP A 36 37.85 -8.64 9.86
C ASP A 36 38.30 -8.50 8.40
N ILE A 37 38.18 -9.59 7.64
CA ILE A 37 38.54 -9.68 6.22
C ILE A 37 37.81 -8.61 5.39
N ASP A 38 36.56 -8.30 5.76
CA ASP A 38 35.65 -7.42 5.03
C ASP A 38 35.57 -6.01 5.64
N GLY A 39 36.39 -5.71 6.65
CA GLY A 39 36.45 -4.41 7.33
C GLY A 39 36.53 -3.20 6.39
N PRO A 40 37.31 -3.21 5.29
CA PRO A 40 37.32 -2.12 4.30
C PRO A 40 35.95 -1.84 3.66
N CYS A 41 35.10 -2.85 3.53
CA CYS A 41 33.78 -2.75 2.90
C CYS A 41 32.67 -2.34 3.90
N GLN A 42 32.91 -2.52 5.20
CA GLN A 42 31.93 -2.34 6.26
C GLN A 42 31.28 -0.95 6.26
N LYS A 43 32.07 0.12 6.03
CA LYS A 43 31.54 1.50 5.95
C LYS A 43 30.47 1.65 4.85
N HIS A 44 30.62 0.94 3.73
CA HIS A 44 29.65 0.97 2.63
C HIS A 44 28.39 0.19 2.97
N VAL A 45 28.54 -0.96 3.65
CA VAL A 45 27.42 -1.74 4.18
C VAL A 45 26.60 -0.93 5.17
N GLU A 46 27.24 -0.22 6.10
CA GLU A 46 26.55 0.63 7.09
C GLU A 46 25.77 1.77 6.45
N ARG A 47 26.37 2.44 5.47
CA ARG A 47 25.68 3.49 4.70
C ARG A 47 24.48 2.91 3.96
N PHE A 48 24.63 1.71 3.38
CA PHE A 48 23.54 1.06 2.66
C PHE A 48 22.41 0.61 3.59
N ALA A 49 22.75 -0.02 4.72
CA ALA A 49 21.80 -0.42 5.75
C ALA A 49 20.98 0.77 6.26
N ARG A 50 21.60 1.95 6.43
CA ARG A 50 20.91 3.16 6.86
C ARG A 50 19.85 3.64 5.86
N VAL A 51 20.18 3.68 4.57
CA VAL A 51 19.20 4.13 3.57
C VAL A 51 18.10 3.09 3.35
N GLN A 52 18.42 1.80 3.43
CA GLN A 52 17.42 0.73 3.43
C GLN A 52 16.48 0.84 4.64
N SER A 53 17.01 1.03 5.85
CA SER A 53 16.20 1.17 7.06
C SER A 53 15.29 2.39 7.00
N ASN A 54 15.77 3.51 6.44
CA ASN A 54 14.96 4.72 6.27
C ASN A 54 13.79 4.47 5.30
N MET A 55 14.04 3.77 4.19
CA MET A 55 12.97 3.41 3.25
C MET A 55 11.95 2.47 3.88
N VAL A 56 12.40 1.44 4.61
CA VAL A 56 11.52 0.52 5.36
C VAL A 56 10.69 1.27 6.40
N GLN A 57 11.31 2.17 7.17
CA GLN A 57 10.64 2.98 8.17
C GLN A 57 9.57 3.86 7.53
N CYS A 58 9.89 4.55 6.43
CA CYS A 58 8.91 5.37 5.72
C CYS A 58 7.73 4.53 5.22
N ALA A 59 7.99 3.40 4.56
CA ALA A 59 6.95 2.53 4.05
C ALA A 59 6.04 1.99 5.16
N THR A 60 6.61 1.70 6.34
CA THR A 60 5.87 1.22 7.50
C THR A 60 5.00 2.33 8.11
N ASN A 61 5.54 3.55 8.25
CA ASN A 61 4.79 4.70 8.77
C ASN A 61 3.60 5.06 7.87
N TRP A 62 3.75 4.88 6.56
CA TRP A 62 2.71 5.16 5.56
C TRP A 62 1.98 3.89 5.10
N SER A 63 1.78 2.92 6.00
CA SER A 63 1.07 1.66 5.68
C SER A 63 -0.43 1.71 5.96
N ILE A 64 -0.92 2.70 6.71
CA ILE A 64 -2.33 2.79 7.15
C ILE A 64 -2.91 4.19 6.88
N PRO A 65 -3.58 4.40 5.73
CA PRO A 65 -3.57 3.55 4.55
C PRO A 65 -2.22 3.64 3.79
N PRO A 66 -1.93 2.70 2.88
CA PRO A 66 -0.71 2.72 2.07
C PRO A 66 -0.56 4.01 1.25
N LYS A 67 0.49 4.79 1.51
CA LYS A 67 0.83 6.05 0.80
C LYS A 67 2.33 6.18 0.49
N VAL A 68 2.95 5.09 0.04
CA VAL A 68 4.41 4.99 -0.09
C VAL A 68 4.93 5.83 -1.25
N CYS A 69 4.24 5.86 -2.39
CA CYS A 69 4.77 6.48 -3.59
C CYS A 69 4.95 8.00 -3.43
N THR A 70 3.97 8.65 -2.80
CA THR A 70 3.94 10.11 -2.64
C THR A 70 4.73 10.60 -1.44
N ASN A 71 4.94 9.77 -0.40
CA ASN A 71 5.63 10.19 0.83
C ASN A 71 7.04 9.63 0.99
N CYS A 72 7.39 8.53 0.30
CA CYS A 72 8.68 7.85 0.50
C CYS A 72 9.62 7.91 -0.72
N TRP A 73 9.28 8.69 -1.74
CA TRP A 73 10.10 8.77 -2.96
C TRP A 73 11.52 9.28 -2.69
N GLU A 74 11.71 10.22 -1.76
CA GLU A 74 13.05 10.72 -1.40
C GLU A 74 13.93 9.61 -0.83
N HIS A 75 13.37 8.82 0.10
CA HIS A 75 14.05 7.68 0.68
C HIS A 75 14.33 6.60 -0.35
N TYR A 76 13.41 6.38 -1.30
CA TYR A 76 13.62 5.45 -2.39
C TYR A 76 14.77 5.89 -3.31
N ILE A 77 14.85 7.17 -3.67
CA ILE A 77 15.96 7.71 -4.46
C ILE A 77 17.29 7.56 -3.73
N ALA A 78 17.35 7.95 -2.46
CA ALA A 78 18.56 7.81 -1.65
C ALA A 78 19.00 6.34 -1.55
N PHE A 79 18.04 5.42 -1.37
CA PHE A 79 18.29 3.98 -1.40
C PHE A 79 18.88 3.53 -2.74
N LYS A 80 18.26 3.88 -3.88
CA LYS A 80 18.73 3.49 -5.22
C LYS A 80 20.08 4.11 -5.57
N GLN A 81 20.35 5.33 -5.10
CA GLN A 81 21.64 6.00 -5.27
C GLN A 81 22.76 5.22 -4.57
N VAL A 82 22.58 4.85 -3.30
CA VAL A 82 23.60 4.08 -2.56
C VAL A 82 23.68 2.64 -3.07
N GLU A 83 22.57 2.04 -3.51
CA GLU A 83 22.59 0.75 -4.19
C GLU A 83 23.46 0.81 -5.46
N TYR A 84 23.30 1.85 -6.27
CA TYR A 84 24.16 2.07 -7.45
C TYR A 84 25.62 2.21 -7.03
N GLU A 85 25.94 3.06 -6.06
CA GLU A 85 27.31 3.27 -5.58
C GLU A 85 27.95 1.96 -5.07
N THR A 86 27.20 1.16 -4.30
CA THR A 86 27.71 -0.13 -3.75
C THR A 86 27.91 -1.20 -4.82
N LYS A 87 27.16 -1.14 -5.92
CA LYS A 87 27.33 -2.01 -7.10
C LYS A 87 28.51 -1.61 -8.00
N HIS A 88 29.12 -0.45 -7.75
CA HIS A 88 30.26 0.08 -8.51
C HIS A 88 31.48 0.34 -7.61
N LEU A 89 31.67 -0.48 -6.56
CA LEU A 89 32.84 -0.41 -5.68
C LEU A 89 33.98 -1.27 -6.24
N ASP A 90 34.35 -1.02 -7.49
CA ASP A 90 35.37 -1.81 -8.20
C ASP A 90 36.79 -1.52 -7.71
N ASN A 91 37.00 -0.34 -7.12
CA ASN A 91 38.31 0.15 -6.69
C ASN A 91 38.60 -0.11 -5.19
N ILE A 92 37.64 -0.68 -4.45
CA ILE A 92 37.78 -0.96 -3.02
C ILE A 92 37.70 -2.46 -2.83
N THR A 93 38.74 -3.03 -2.25
CA THR A 93 38.85 -4.46 -2.01
C THR A 93 38.92 -4.79 -0.53
N SER A 94 38.40 -5.97 -0.19
CA SER A 94 38.61 -6.64 1.10
C SER A 94 40.06 -7.11 1.24
N LEU A 95 40.42 -7.59 2.44
CA LEU A 95 41.77 -8.10 2.73
C LEU A 95 42.11 -9.37 1.92
N ASP A 96 41.12 -10.11 1.42
CA ASP A 96 41.28 -11.26 0.53
C ASP A 96 41.26 -10.88 -0.97
N ASN A 97 41.37 -9.59 -1.30
CA ASN A 97 41.45 -9.04 -2.66
C ASN A 97 40.19 -9.25 -3.52
N ARG A 98 39.02 -9.41 -2.89
CA ARG A 98 37.72 -9.37 -3.56
C ARG A 98 37.20 -7.94 -3.58
N THR A 99 36.41 -7.57 -4.59
CA THR A 99 35.82 -6.23 -4.60
C THR A 99 34.71 -6.13 -3.57
N CYS A 100 34.51 -4.95 -2.98
CA CYS A 100 33.43 -4.77 -2.02
C CYS A 100 32.05 -5.04 -2.63
N THR A 101 31.87 -4.84 -3.93
CA THR A 101 30.64 -5.26 -4.62
C THR A 101 30.41 -6.76 -4.51
N GLN A 102 31.44 -7.59 -4.77
CA GLN A 102 31.33 -9.04 -4.61
C GLN A 102 31.07 -9.44 -3.16
N VAL A 103 31.75 -8.80 -2.21
CA VAL A 103 31.55 -9.05 -0.77
C VAL A 103 30.10 -8.77 -0.34
N ILE A 104 29.52 -7.66 -0.79
CA ILE A 104 28.18 -7.22 -0.40
C ILE A 104 27.08 -8.09 -1.04
N TYR A 105 27.25 -8.51 -2.29
CA TYR A 105 26.18 -9.15 -3.06
C TYR A 105 26.37 -10.67 -3.28
N ASP A 106 27.60 -11.17 -3.38
CA ASP A 106 27.87 -12.53 -3.92
C ASP A 106 28.61 -13.48 -2.95
N ASN A 107 29.29 -12.97 -1.92
CA ASN A 107 30.26 -13.75 -1.14
C ASN A 107 29.64 -14.66 -0.06
N TYR A 108 28.33 -14.55 0.20
CA TYR A 108 27.66 -15.26 1.30
C TYR A 108 26.46 -16.09 0.82
N LEU A 109 26.13 -17.14 1.58
CA LEU A 109 24.95 -17.99 1.34
C LEU A 109 23.65 -17.16 1.27
N LEU A 110 23.60 -16.05 1.99
CA LEU A 110 22.53 -15.08 2.01
C LEU A 110 23.12 -13.68 1.93
N SER A 111 22.65 -12.86 0.99
CA SER A 111 22.94 -11.42 0.97
C SER A 111 21.71 -10.66 1.44
N TYR A 112 21.69 -10.31 2.73
CA TYR A 112 20.60 -9.49 3.29
C TYR A 112 20.47 -8.15 2.57
N SER A 113 21.60 -7.55 2.18
CA SER A 113 21.63 -6.32 1.39
C SER A 113 20.89 -6.49 0.06
N HIS A 114 21.11 -7.60 -0.65
CA HIS A 114 20.39 -7.93 -1.87
C HIS A 114 18.89 -8.18 -1.60
N ASP A 115 18.56 -9.06 -0.66
CA ASP A 115 17.19 -9.49 -0.40
C ASP A 115 16.29 -8.35 0.07
N ILE A 116 16.83 -7.46 0.91
CA ILE A 116 16.12 -6.24 1.34
C ILE A 116 15.95 -5.29 0.16
N SER A 117 16.98 -5.11 -0.68
CA SER A 117 16.88 -4.25 -1.87
C SER A 117 15.81 -4.74 -2.84
N GLU A 118 15.78 -6.04 -3.09
CA GLU A 118 14.78 -6.69 -3.93
C GLU A 118 13.38 -6.51 -3.33
N ALA A 119 13.20 -6.71 -2.01
CA ALA A 119 11.91 -6.46 -1.36
C ALA A 119 11.46 -5.00 -1.47
N LEU A 120 12.35 -4.04 -1.28
CA LEU A 120 12.04 -2.61 -1.41
C LEU A 120 11.65 -2.24 -2.86
N THR A 121 12.38 -2.74 -3.86
CA THR A 121 12.11 -2.43 -5.26
C THR A 121 10.90 -3.19 -5.82
N SER A 122 10.83 -4.52 -5.69
CA SER A 122 9.78 -5.31 -6.34
C SER A 122 8.51 -5.42 -5.50
N ASN A 123 8.63 -5.59 -4.18
CA ASN A 123 7.46 -5.84 -3.33
C ASN A 123 6.81 -4.56 -2.79
N ILE A 124 7.60 -3.51 -2.56
CA ILE A 124 7.08 -2.24 -2.04
C ILE A 124 6.86 -1.25 -3.19
N TRP A 125 7.90 -0.89 -3.95
CA TRP A 125 7.78 0.13 -4.99
C TRP A 125 6.95 -0.32 -6.20
N ALA A 126 7.35 -1.42 -6.85
CA ALA A 126 6.71 -1.88 -8.08
C ALA A 126 5.27 -2.37 -7.86
N LYS A 127 4.99 -3.14 -6.80
CA LYS A 127 3.61 -3.56 -6.46
C LYS A 127 2.71 -2.39 -6.06
N SER A 128 3.27 -1.31 -5.54
CA SER A 128 2.52 -0.07 -5.29
C SER A 128 2.25 0.74 -6.56
N ARG A 129 2.76 0.30 -7.72
CA ARG A 129 2.63 0.96 -9.03
C ARG A 129 3.06 2.43 -8.97
N CYS A 130 4.15 2.73 -8.25
CA CYS A 130 4.58 4.12 -8.04
C CYS A 130 4.91 4.84 -9.35
N ASP A 131 5.36 4.12 -10.38
CA ASP A 131 5.66 4.66 -11.70
C ASP A 131 4.41 5.25 -12.40
N SER A 132 3.20 4.88 -11.96
CA SER A 132 1.94 5.47 -12.44
C SER A 132 1.63 6.85 -11.86
N CYS A 133 2.25 7.18 -10.72
CA CYS A 133 1.98 8.43 -10.01
C CYS A 133 3.12 9.44 -10.11
N LEU A 134 4.35 8.96 -10.28
CA LEU A 134 5.53 9.78 -10.45
C LEU A 134 6.53 9.09 -11.38
N THR A 135 7.31 9.89 -12.10
CA THR A 135 8.42 9.43 -12.94
C THR A 135 9.71 9.90 -12.30
N ILE A 136 10.67 8.99 -12.15
CA ILE A 136 12.00 9.31 -11.67
C ILE A 136 12.97 9.26 -12.84
N THR A 137 13.56 10.41 -13.16
CA THR A 137 14.66 10.50 -14.12
C THR A 137 15.96 10.29 -13.37
N TRP A 138 16.54 9.10 -13.52
CA TRP A 138 17.74 8.69 -12.80
C TRP A 138 19.01 9.32 -13.38
N ASN A 139 19.82 9.93 -12.51
CA ASN A 139 21.17 10.39 -12.85
C ASN A 139 22.12 10.07 -11.68
N PHE A 140 22.52 8.80 -11.60
CA PHE A 140 23.31 8.31 -10.48
C PHE A 140 24.74 8.86 -10.44
N THR A 141 25.32 9.18 -11.60
CA THR A 141 26.71 9.69 -11.69
C THR A 141 26.84 11.13 -11.21
N ALA A 142 25.83 11.97 -11.47
CA ALA A 142 25.80 13.35 -10.98
C ALA A 142 25.10 13.51 -9.62
N ASN A 143 24.51 12.43 -9.09
CA ASN A 143 23.66 12.48 -7.89
C ASN A 143 22.52 13.52 -7.99
N ASP A 144 21.96 13.70 -9.21
CA ASP A 144 20.90 14.65 -9.53
C ASP A 144 19.69 13.92 -10.13
N SER A 145 19.15 12.95 -9.37
CA SER A 145 17.92 12.26 -9.79
C SER A 145 16.72 13.17 -9.57
N ARG A 146 15.85 13.28 -10.58
CA ARG A 146 14.70 14.20 -10.57
C ARG A 146 13.39 13.46 -10.53
N VAL A 147 12.39 14.05 -9.88
CA VAL A 147 11.05 13.50 -9.75
C VAL A 147 10.04 14.42 -10.40
N GLU A 148 9.19 13.83 -11.23
CA GLU A 148 8.06 14.51 -11.86
C GLU A 148 6.79 13.76 -11.50
N PHE A 149 5.85 14.44 -10.85
CA PHE A 149 4.54 13.87 -10.55
C PHE A 149 3.68 13.86 -11.81
N ALA A 150 2.95 12.76 -12.03
CA ALA A 150 1.98 12.70 -13.10
C ALA A 150 0.88 13.73 -12.85
N ASN A 151 0.52 14.50 -13.89
CA ASN A 151 -0.50 15.55 -13.81
C ASN A 151 -1.82 15.03 -13.17
N GLN A 152 -2.19 13.79 -13.50
CA GLN A 152 -3.38 13.16 -12.96
C GLN A 152 -3.35 13.01 -11.43
N THR A 153 -2.17 12.69 -10.88
CA THR A 153 -1.94 12.54 -9.44
C THR A 153 -1.99 13.89 -8.75
N THR A 154 -1.37 14.92 -9.33
CA THR A 154 -1.38 16.29 -8.81
C THR A 154 -2.81 16.82 -8.74
N LEU A 155 -3.59 16.70 -9.82
CA LEU A 155 -4.99 17.12 -9.85
C LEU A 155 -5.87 16.32 -8.87
N PHE A 156 -5.59 15.02 -8.66
CA PHE A 156 -6.27 14.24 -7.62
C PHE A 156 -5.98 14.80 -6.23
N GLN A 157 -4.71 15.06 -5.92
CA GLN A 157 -4.28 15.60 -4.63
C GLN A 157 -4.87 17.00 -4.37
N GLU A 158 -4.93 17.86 -5.38
CA GLU A 158 -5.55 19.19 -5.27
C GLU A 158 -7.03 19.09 -4.90
N LYS A 159 -7.79 18.25 -5.62
CA LYS A 159 -9.23 18.05 -5.32
C LYS A 159 -9.45 17.43 -3.95
N LEU A 160 -8.59 16.49 -3.58
CA LEU A 160 -8.60 15.86 -2.25
C LEU A 160 -8.32 16.89 -1.16
N PHE A 161 -7.36 17.79 -1.37
CA PHE A 161 -7.05 18.87 -0.44
C PHE A 161 -8.24 19.81 -0.25
N VAL A 162 -8.87 20.26 -1.34
CA VAL A 162 -10.07 21.11 -1.28
C VAL A 162 -11.21 20.44 -0.50
N TRP A 163 -11.42 19.14 -0.70
CA TRP A 163 -12.43 18.40 0.08
C TRP A 163 -12.04 18.28 1.57
N ARG A 164 -10.78 17.96 1.88
CA ARG A 164 -10.31 17.89 3.28
C ARG A 164 -10.40 19.24 3.98
N ASP A 165 -10.07 20.31 3.29
CA ASP A 165 -10.18 21.68 3.79
C ASP A 165 -11.64 22.02 4.13
N CYS A 166 -12.59 21.63 3.27
CA CYS A 166 -14.01 21.74 3.59
C CYS A 166 -14.39 20.99 4.88
N VAL A 167 -13.87 19.77 5.05
CA VAL A 167 -14.12 18.95 6.26
C VAL A 167 -13.58 19.64 7.50
N VAL A 168 -12.34 20.13 7.47
CA VAL A 168 -11.70 20.83 8.61
C VAL A 168 -12.45 22.12 8.95
N ASN A 169 -12.77 22.94 7.94
CA ASN A 169 -13.51 24.18 8.14
C ASN A 169 -14.90 23.95 8.77
N TYR A 170 -15.54 22.83 8.44
CA TYR A 170 -16.81 22.45 9.06
C TYR A 170 -16.63 22.02 10.52
N THR A 171 -15.59 21.23 10.83
CA THR A 171 -15.34 20.75 12.20
C THR A 171 -14.87 21.83 13.15
N ASP A 172 -14.15 22.84 12.65
CA ASP A 172 -13.63 23.93 13.49
C ASP A 172 -14.70 24.96 13.88
N TYR A 173 -15.79 25.06 13.11
CA TYR A 173 -16.86 26.05 13.33
C TYR A 173 -18.00 25.52 14.21
N ASN A 174 -18.25 24.21 14.22
CA ASN A 174 -19.38 23.60 14.91
C ASN A 174 -18.89 22.52 15.91
N ASP A 175 -18.83 22.86 17.19
CA ASP A 175 -18.70 21.88 18.29
C ASP A 175 -19.87 20.88 18.30
N ASP A 176 -21.04 21.30 17.80
CA ASP A 176 -22.19 20.44 17.54
C ASP A 176 -22.10 19.84 16.12
N LEU A 177 -21.28 18.80 15.97
CA LEU A 177 -21.14 17.96 14.76
C LEU A 177 -22.48 17.43 14.18
N PHE A 178 -23.59 17.62 14.92
CA PHE A 178 -24.92 17.10 14.66
C PHE A 178 -26.01 18.19 14.56
N GLY A 179 -25.69 19.48 14.70
CA GLY A 179 -26.66 20.58 14.72
C GLY A 179 -26.74 21.38 13.42
N ASN A 180 -27.90 21.34 12.75
CA ASN A 180 -28.36 22.23 11.67
C ASN A 180 -27.83 22.10 10.24
N GLY A 181 -26.92 21.17 9.95
CA GLY A 181 -26.62 20.78 8.57
C GLY A 181 -25.54 19.72 8.54
N THR A 182 -25.82 18.53 8.04
CA THR A 182 -24.84 17.43 8.03
C THR A 182 -23.61 17.84 7.22
N ILE A 183 -22.41 17.42 7.64
CA ILE A 183 -21.17 17.50 6.85
C ILE A 183 -21.37 17.09 5.38
N CYS A 184 -22.28 16.14 5.16
CA CYS A 184 -22.72 15.65 3.86
C CYS A 184 -23.30 16.73 2.94
N GLN A 185 -24.01 17.72 3.46
CA GLN A 185 -24.58 18.83 2.69
C GLN A 185 -23.51 19.91 2.44
N TYR A 186 -22.73 20.22 3.46
CA TYR A 186 -21.72 21.28 3.39
C TYR A 186 -20.58 20.93 2.41
N CYS A 187 -20.06 19.70 2.47
CA CYS A 187 -18.96 19.24 1.62
C CYS A 187 -19.38 18.40 0.40
N LYS A 188 -20.69 18.35 0.08
CA LYS A 188 -21.21 17.52 -1.02
C LYS A 188 -20.54 17.86 -2.35
N THR A 189 -20.43 19.15 -2.65
CA THR A 189 -19.92 19.64 -3.92
C THR A 189 -18.46 19.27 -4.12
N GLN A 190 -17.63 19.49 -3.10
CA GLN A 190 -16.21 19.19 -3.09
C GLN A 190 -15.98 17.67 -3.19
N PHE A 191 -16.78 16.88 -2.45
CA PHE A 191 -16.74 15.42 -2.55
C PHE A 191 -17.11 14.95 -3.96
N ASN A 192 -18.19 15.46 -4.55
CA ASN A 192 -18.62 15.10 -5.90
C ASN A 192 -17.57 15.48 -6.95
N HIS A 193 -16.91 16.62 -6.81
CA HIS A 193 -15.82 17.02 -7.72
C HIS A 193 -14.62 16.07 -7.63
N LEU A 194 -14.24 15.66 -6.41
CA LEU A 194 -13.19 14.67 -6.19
C LEU A 194 -13.58 13.30 -6.77
N PHE A 195 -14.80 12.84 -6.45
CA PHE A 195 -15.31 11.54 -6.87
C PHE A 195 -15.47 11.45 -8.39
N SER A 196 -16.06 12.46 -9.03
CA SER A 196 -16.20 12.51 -10.49
C SER A 196 -14.83 12.46 -11.17
N TYR A 197 -13.87 13.24 -10.69
CA TYR A 197 -12.53 13.23 -11.25
C TYR A 197 -11.85 11.87 -11.10
N TYR A 198 -11.93 11.25 -9.91
CA TYR A 198 -11.43 9.90 -9.69
C TYR A 198 -12.10 8.88 -10.62
N TRP A 199 -13.41 8.99 -10.84
CA TRP A 199 -14.14 8.10 -11.72
C TRP A 199 -13.69 8.24 -13.18
N ASP A 200 -13.59 9.48 -13.67
CA ASP A 200 -13.21 9.80 -15.05
C ASP A 200 -11.84 9.23 -15.40
N ILE A 201 -10.90 9.27 -14.46
CA ILE A 201 -9.56 8.72 -14.63
C ILE A 201 -9.57 7.19 -14.44
N TYR A 202 -10.39 6.65 -13.53
CA TYR A 202 -10.49 5.20 -13.24
C TYR A 202 -11.03 4.39 -14.41
N VAL A 203 -12.02 4.91 -15.14
CA VAL A 203 -12.62 4.22 -16.29
C VAL A 203 -11.81 4.33 -17.58
N LYS A 204 -10.76 5.17 -17.59
CA LYS A 204 -9.97 5.43 -18.79
C LYS A 204 -9.11 4.21 -19.14
N PRO A 205 -9.27 3.62 -20.34
CA PRO A 205 -8.52 2.43 -20.71
C PRO A 205 -7.03 2.74 -20.82
N GLY A 206 -6.18 1.81 -20.36
CA GLY A 206 -4.73 1.92 -20.45
C GLY A 206 -4.08 2.89 -19.45
N VAL A 207 -4.85 3.42 -18.49
CA VAL A 207 -4.31 4.22 -17.38
C VAL A 207 -4.35 3.38 -16.11
N GLU A 208 -3.20 3.18 -15.48
CA GLU A 208 -3.09 2.57 -14.15
C GLU A 208 -2.86 3.66 -13.09
N PHE A 209 -3.33 3.40 -11.86
CA PHE A 209 -3.09 4.25 -10.70
C PHE A 209 -2.06 3.61 -9.78
N CYS A 210 -1.29 4.45 -9.10
CA CYS A 210 -0.57 3.97 -7.93
C CYS A 210 -1.56 3.65 -6.81
N VAL A 211 -1.11 2.77 -5.93
CA VAL A 211 -1.88 2.33 -4.77
C VAL A 211 -2.28 3.51 -3.88
N ASP A 212 -1.44 4.55 -3.74
CA ASP A 212 -1.73 5.73 -2.91
C ASP A 212 -3.06 6.41 -3.28
N VAL A 213 -3.37 6.53 -4.58
CA VAL A 213 -4.60 7.18 -5.05
C VAL A 213 -5.81 6.28 -4.77
N GLU A 214 -5.69 4.99 -5.08
CA GLU A 214 -6.77 4.01 -4.88
C GLU A 214 -7.14 3.87 -3.39
N THR A 215 -6.14 3.71 -2.52
CA THR A 215 -6.36 3.53 -1.07
C THR A 215 -6.90 4.80 -0.44
N THR A 216 -6.36 5.96 -0.82
CA THR A 216 -6.84 7.26 -0.31
C THR A 216 -8.28 7.50 -0.70
N MET A 217 -8.66 7.21 -1.95
CA MET A 217 -10.04 7.38 -2.38
C MET A 217 -10.98 6.38 -1.72
N ASN A 218 -10.55 5.12 -1.56
CA ASN A 218 -11.34 4.10 -0.86
C ASN A 218 -11.64 4.50 0.59
N ASP A 219 -10.64 5.03 1.31
CA ASP A 219 -10.82 5.54 2.67
C ASP A 219 -11.74 6.77 2.70
N THR A 220 -11.57 7.70 1.76
CA THR A 220 -12.46 8.86 1.62
C THR A 220 -13.91 8.45 1.38
N ILE A 221 -14.14 7.44 0.52
CA ILE A 221 -15.47 6.88 0.25
C ILE A 221 -16.05 6.20 1.50
N HIS A 222 -15.25 5.40 2.19
CA HIS A 222 -15.67 4.74 3.43
C HIS A 222 -16.04 5.77 4.52
N LEU A 223 -15.23 6.81 4.69
CA LEU A 223 -15.53 7.89 5.61
C LEU A 223 -16.84 8.60 5.26
N TRP A 224 -17.03 8.93 3.98
CA TRP A 224 -18.24 9.59 3.49
C TRP A 224 -19.50 8.73 3.68
N ASN A 225 -19.46 7.47 3.25
CA ASN A 225 -20.64 6.60 3.20
C ASN A 225 -20.95 5.92 4.52
N ASP A 226 -19.94 5.37 5.18
CA ASP A 226 -20.13 4.45 6.30
C ASP A 226 -20.00 5.16 7.65
N VAL A 227 -19.07 6.12 7.76
CA VAL A 227 -18.86 6.87 9.01
C VAL A 227 -19.83 8.04 9.13
N TRP A 228 -19.89 8.90 8.11
CA TRP A 228 -20.78 10.07 8.12
C TRP A 228 -22.18 9.79 7.57
N MET A 229 -22.43 8.58 7.06
CA MET A 229 -23.72 8.16 6.53
C MET A 229 -24.28 9.10 5.46
N CYS A 230 -23.40 9.68 4.65
CA CYS A 230 -23.77 10.63 3.60
C CYS A 230 -24.38 9.96 2.35
N ALA A 231 -24.34 8.63 2.27
CA ALA A 231 -24.99 7.88 1.22
C ALA A 231 -26.53 8.06 1.30
N GLU A 232 -27.15 8.44 0.19
CA GLU A 232 -28.60 8.62 0.14
C GLU A 232 -29.32 7.27 0.35
N LYS A 233 -30.22 7.19 1.34
CA LYS A 233 -30.98 5.95 1.65
C LYS A 233 -31.82 5.42 0.48
N LYS A 234 -32.12 6.26 -0.52
CA LYS A 234 -32.98 5.92 -1.65
C LYS A 234 -32.34 4.88 -2.59
N ASP A 235 -31.01 4.88 -2.71
CA ASP A 235 -30.30 3.97 -3.61
C ASP A 235 -30.19 2.55 -3.05
N ARG A 236 -30.02 2.41 -1.73
CA ARG A 236 -29.91 1.08 -1.08
C ARG A 236 -31.17 0.23 -1.26
N ASN A 237 -32.35 0.84 -1.16
CA ASN A 237 -33.63 0.14 -1.32
C ASN A 237 -33.92 -0.17 -2.80
N ARG A 238 -33.53 0.72 -3.72
CA ARG A 238 -33.69 0.53 -5.16
C ARG A 238 -32.81 -0.62 -5.67
N ASP A 239 -31.56 -0.68 -5.22
CA ASP A 239 -30.65 -1.76 -5.59
C ASP A 239 -31.06 -3.10 -4.95
N THR A 240 -31.63 -3.07 -3.74
CA THR A 240 -32.20 -4.28 -3.13
C THR A 240 -33.42 -4.76 -3.90
N ALA A 241 -34.32 -3.86 -4.33
CA ALA A 241 -35.48 -4.21 -5.15
C ALA A 241 -35.07 -4.76 -6.52
N MET A 242 -34.09 -4.15 -7.18
CA MET A 242 -33.59 -4.57 -8.50
C MET A 242 -32.81 -5.90 -8.42
N ALA A 243 -32.10 -6.15 -7.32
CA ALA A 243 -31.44 -7.43 -7.07
C ALA A 243 -32.42 -8.57 -6.72
N VAL A 244 -33.55 -8.26 -6.10
CA VAL A 244 -34.63 -9.22 -5.84
C VAL A 244 -35.32 -9.62 -7.15
N ASP A 245 -35.62 -8.65 -8.01
CA ASP A 245 -36.25 -8.87 -9.32
C ASP A 245 -35.37 -9.75 -10.25
N ASN A 246 -34.08 -9.44 -10.37
CA ASN A 246 -33.15 -10.26 -11.16
C ASN A 246 -32.93 -11.68 -10.60
N ARG A 247 -33.15 -11.90 -9.30
CA ARG A 247 -33.04 -13.24 -8.70
C ARG A 247 -34.21 -14.11 -9.11
N GLU A 248 -35.40 -13.53 -9.24
CA GLU A 248 -36.62 -14.23 -9.65
C GLU A 248 -36.50 -14.74 -11.10
N TYR A 249 -35.97 -13.92 -12.01
CA TYR A 249 -35.69 -14.33 -13.39
C TYR A 249 -34.60 -15.42 -13.53
N LEU A 250 -33.57 -15.41 -12.68
CA LEU A 250 -32.52 -16.44 -12.71
C LEU A 250 -32.97 -17.78 -12.12
N PHE A 251 -33.92 -17.78 -11.19
CA PHE A 251 -34.54 -19.03 -10.70
C PHE A 251 -35.42 -19.69 -11.76
N ASP A 252 -36.06 -18.90 -12.63
CA ASP A 252 -36.93 -19.41 -13.70
C ASP A 252 -36.13 -20.08 -14.85
N ILE A 253 -34.95 -19.54 -15.19
CA ILE A 253 -34.03 -20.18 -16.16
C ILE A 253 -33.55 -21.56 -15.66
N ARG A 254 -33.40 -21.74 -14.35
CA ARG A 254 -33.00 -23.03 -13.75
C ARG A 254 -34.14 -24.05 -13.77
N ALA A 255 -35.40 -23.61 -13.86
CA ALA A 255 -36.57 -24.47 -14.03
C ALA A 255 -36.78 -24.94 -15.49
N TRP A 256 -36.22 -24.20 -16.46
CA TRP A 256 -36.29 -24.52 -17.89
C TRP A 256 -35.15 -25.39 -18.42
N LEU A 257 -34.13 -25.70 -17.61
CA LEU A 257 -33.10 -26.65 -17.99
C LEU A 257 -33.63 -28.09 -17.85
N PRO A 258 -33.72 -28.87 -18.94
CA PRO A 258 -34.20 -30.24 -18.88
C PRO A 258 -33.28 -31.09 -17.98
N LYS A 259 -33.89 -31.74 -16.98
CA LYS A 259 -33.27 -32.79 -16.14
C LYS A 259 -32.97 -34.02 -17.00
N ASN A 260 -31.94 -33.98 -17.83
CA ASN A 260 -31.47 -35.16 -18.55
C ASN A 260 -30.10 -35.61 -18.04
N SER A 261 -30.13 -36.84 -17.51
CA SER A 261 -29.05 -37.82 -17.38
C SER A 261 -27.84 -37.54 -16.48
N ALA A 262 -27.88 -38.17 -15.31
CA ALA A 262 -26.78 -39.01 -14.83
C ALA A 262 -27.34 -40.46 -14.71
N PRO A 263 -26.56 -41.54 -14.59
CA PRO A 263 -25.09 -41.60 -14.38
C PRO A 263 -24.35 -42.62 -15.27
N ASP A 264 -23.03 -42.50 -15.44
CA ASP A 264 -22.18 -43.70 -15.49
C ASP A 264 -20.69 -43.42 -15.17
N CYS A 265 -20.30 -43.99 -14.01
CA CYS A 265 -19.08 -44.75 -13.69
C CYS A 265 -17.64 -44.28 -14.03
N CYS A 266 -16.94 -43.91 -12.93
CA CYS A 266 -15.67 -44.50 -12.42
C CYS A 266 -14.29 -44.05 -12.98
N PRO A 267 -13.16 -44.28 -12.22
CA PRO A 267 -12.27 -43.20 -11.79
C PRO A 267 -10.84 -43.29 -12.36
N ARG A 268 -10.13 -42.15 -12.46
CA ARG A 268 -8.67 -42.15 -12.55
C ARG A 268 -8.03 -41.00 -11.79
N ARG A 269 -7.22 -41.38 -10.79
CA ARG A 269 -6.21 -40.58 -10.10
C ARG A 269 -5.35 -39.80 -11.09
N ARG A 270 -5.22 -38.48 -10.87
CA ARG A 270 -3.94 -37.77 -11.00
C ARG A 270 -3.84 -36.76 -9.86
N GLN A 271 -2.81 -36.93 -9.04
CA GLN A 271 -2.28 -35.92 -8.14
C GLN A 271 -1.79 -34.75 -9.00
N ILE A 272 -2.27 -33.54 -8.72
CA ILE A 272 -1.56 -32.30 -9.05
C ILE A 272 -1.65 -31.38 -7.83
N ALA A 273 -0.49 -30.84 -7.48
CA ALA A 273 -0.18 -29.99 -6.35
C ALA A 273 -1.19 -28.88 -6.08
N ILE A 274 -1.61 -28.79 -4.81
CA ILE A 274 -2.20 -27.59 -4.24
C ILE A 274 -1.04 -26.68 -3.83
N SER A 275 -0.75 -25.68 -4.66
CA SER A 275 0.02 -24.52 -4.23
C SER A 275 -0.59 -23.27 -4.87
N ARG A 276 -1.35 -22.53 -4.05
CA ARG A 276 -1.45 -21.06 -3.98
C ARG A 276 -2.83 -20.68 -3.43
N ILE A 277 -2.84 -20.40 -2.13
CA ILE A 277 -3.86 -19.58 -1.50
C ILE A 277 -3.77 -18.20 -2.14
N ARG A 278 -4.73 -17.87 -3.02
CA ARG A 278 -4.97 -16.50 -3.48
C ARG A 278 -6.13 -15.96 -2.63
N PHE A 279 -5.83 -14.98 -1.78
CA PHE A 279 -6.84 -14.25 -1.02
C PHE A 279 -7.80 -13.51 -1.96
N PRO A 280 -9.12 -13.49 -1.69
CA PRO A 280 -10.09 -12.73 -2.48
C PRO A 280 -10.24 -11.33 -1.88
N ILE A 281 -9.53 -10.33 -2.39
CA ILE A 281 -9.76 -8.92 -2.02
C ILE A 281 -10.73 -8.22 -3.02
N ARG A 282 -10.97 -8.80 -4.20
CA ARG A 282 -11.74 -8.14 -5.28
C ARG A 282 -13.28 -8.14 -5.13
N THR A 283 -13.88 -8.89 -4.20
CA THR A 283 -15.35 -9.04 -4.15
C THR A 283 -16.06 -7.95 -3.35
N LYS A 284 -15.38 -7.28 -2.40
CA LYS A 284 -15.99 -6.22 -1.59
C LYS A 284 -16.09 -4.88 -2.35
N PHE A 285 -15.05 -4.54 -3.10
CA PHE A 285 -14.98 -3.32 -3.90
C PHE A 285 -16.05 -3.30 -5.00
N SER A 286 -16.25 -4.42 -5.71
CA SER A 286 -17.27 -4.53 -6.76
C SER A 286 -18.70 -4.32 -6.26
N ARG A 287 -19.03 -4.79 -5.03
CA ARG A 287 -20.37 -4.63 -4.46
C ARG A 287 -20.67 -3.19 -4.00
N GLN A 288 -19.70 -2.47 -3.46
CA GLN A 288 -19.85 -1.04 -3.12
C GLN A 288 -19.89 -0.16 -4.38
N PHE A 289 -19.24 -0.59 -5.46
CA PHE A 289 -19.21 0.09 -6.76
C PHE A 289 -20.54 0.05 -7.52
N THR A 290 -21.23 -1.10 -7.54
CA THR A 290 -22.49 -1.23 -8.31
C THR A 290 -23.60 -0.35 -7.70
N THR A 291 -23.57 -0.14 -6.39
CA THR A 291 -24.49 0.74 -5.64
C THR A 291 -24.28 2.24 -5.87
N MET A 292 -23.16 2.67 -6.47
CA MET A 292 -22.87 4.10 -6.74
C MET A 292 -23.24 4.55 -8.15
N LEU A 293 -23.29 3.64 -9.13
CA LEU A 293 -23.64 4.01 -10.51
C LEU A 293 -25.15 4.26 -10.70
N SER A 294 -25.99 3.78 -9.77
CA SER A 294 -27.45 3.96 -9.81
C SER A 294 -27.93 5.31 -9.25
N SER A 295 -27.04 6.11 -8.65
CA SER A 295 -27.36 7.31 -7.85
C SER A 295 -27.20 8.67 -8.56
N PHE A 296 -27.00 8.72 -9.89
CA PHE A 296 -26.86 10.00 -10.61
C PHE A 296 -28.18 10.38 -11.33
N PRO A 297 -28.82 11.52 -10.99
CA PRO A 297 -30.08 11.94 -11.59
C PRO A 297 -29.93 12.83 -12.84
N GLU A 298 -28.71 13.14 -13.28
CA GLU A 298 -28.50 13.85 -14.54
C GLU A 298 -28.17 12.87 -15.67
N ARG A 299 -28.96 12.93 -16.75
CA ARG A 299 -28.72 12.21 -18.00
C ARG A 299 -27.36 12.61 -18.58
N ILE A 300 -26.31 11.92 -18.19
CA ILE A 300 -25.16 11.75 -19.07
C ILE A 300 -25.59 10.66 -20.06
N HIS A 301 -25.98 11.07 -21.26
CA HIS A 301 -26.13 10.15 -22.38
C HIS A 301 -24.74 9.63 -22.76
N ILE A 302 -24.22 8.66 -21.99
CA ILE A 302 -23.07 7.87 -22.42
C ILE A 302 -23.63 6.81 -23.36
N HIS A 303 -23.59 7.09 -24.65
CA HIS A 303 -23.69 6.06 -25.68
C HIS A 303 -22.43 5.20 -25.59
N VAL A 304 -22.40 4.25 -24.66
CA VAL A 304 -21.44 3.14 -24.72
C VAL A 304 -22.02 2.12 -25.68
N PRO A 305 -21.42 1.90 -26.85
CA PRO A 305 -21.88 0.85 -27.75
C PRO A 305 -21.77 -0.49 -27.03
N ILE A 306 -22.78 -1.36 -27.19
CA ILE A 306 -22.86 -2.68 -26.55
C ILE A 306 -21.59 -3.53 -26.82
N SER A 307 -20.86 -3.24 -27.91
CA SER A 307 -19.56 -3.85 -28.21
C SER A 307 -18.48 -3.57 -27.17
N ASP A 308 -18.49 -2.41 -26.52
CA ASP A 308 -17.46 -2.01 -25.56
C ASP A 308 -17.75 -2.58 -24.17
N LEU A 309 -19.03 -2.76 -23.84
CA LEU A 309 -19.46 -3.48 -22.63
C LEU A 309 -19.09 -4.97 -22.73
N LEU A 310 -19.28 -5.58 -23.90
CA LEU A 310 -18.88 -6.96 -24.17
C LEU A 310 -17.36 -7.13 -24.14
N ARG A 311 -16.59 -6.16 -24.65
CA ARG A 311 -15.12 -6.17 -24.55
C ARG A 311 -14.63 -6.06 -23.11
N ALA A 312 -15.24 -5.20 -22.28
CA ALA A 312 -14.93 -5.10 -20.86
C ALA A 312 -15.20 -6.42 -20.11
N ILE A 313 -16.31 -7.09 -20.42
CA ILE A 313 -16.65 -8.40 -19.85
C ILE A 313 -15.67 -9.50 -20.31
N ILE A 314 -15.27 -9.48 -21.59
CA ILE A 314 -14.31 -10.44 -22.15
C ILE A 314 -12.90 -10.25 -21.55
N VAL A 315 -12.47 -9.01 -21.30
CA VAL A 315 -11.18 -8.73 -20.62
C VAL A 315 -11.21 -9.21 -19.17
N ILE A 316 -12.36 -9.11 -18.49
CA ILE A 316 -12.54 -9.63 -17.13
C ILE A 316 -12.55 -11.17 -17.10
N LEU A 317 -13.10 -11.82 -18.12
CA LEU A 317 -13.17 -13.29 -18.20
C LEU A 317 -11.86 -13.94 -18.69
N ASN A 318 -11.10 -13.28 -19.56
CA ASN A 318 -9.84 -13.81 -20.08
C ASN A 318 -8.62 -13.51 -19.18
N GLY A 319 -8.80 -12.72 -18.12
CA GLY A 319 -7.78 -12.41 -17.11
C GLY A 319 -7.89 -13.23 -15.81
N LEU A 320 -8.68 -14.31 -15.79
CA LEU A 320 -8.86 -15.23 -14.66
C LEU A 320 -7.96 -16.47 -14.76
#